data_AF-A0AAW2SPE1-F1
#
_entry.id   AF-A0AAW2SPE1-F1
#
_cell.length_a   1.000
_cell.length_b   1.000
_cell.length_c   1.000
_cell.angle_alpha   90.00
_cell.angle_beta   90.00
_cell.angle_gamma   90.00
#
_symmetry.space_group_name_H-M   'P 1'
#
loop_
_entity.id
_entity.type
_entity.pdbx_description
1 polymer ?
#
loop_
_entity_poly.entity_id
_entity_poly.type
_entity_poly.pdbx_seq_one_letter_code
_entity_poly.pdbx_strand_id
1 'polypeptide(L)'
;MEKRLKVWVYNEGEPPLFHRAPLKDIYSIEGHMMDELNNPLNPFVARNPHEANAFFLPLSVTNIIRYLYSPRLTYDRNPLQTVVSDYVRLLSTKYPYWNRSAGADHFFVGCHDWSPDVSTADPHLFKNLIRVLCNANSSEGGPHGHIRRLLFKYWKDKDKDVQVHEYLPKNLNYFQLMSRSKFCLCPSGYEVASPRVVESMHAGCVPVIISEGYVLPFSEVLDWRRFSVHIPVGRIAEIKKILEGVGREEYMEKQKEVMEAKKHFVMHRPPQPFDLLNMVLHSVWLRRLNVRLIH
;
A
#
# COMPACT_ATOMS: atom_id res chain seq x y z
N MET A 1 11.76 16.95 3.74
CA MET A 1 11.73 16.07 2.56
C MET A 1 11.18 16.84 1.35
N GLU A 2 9.98 17.43 1.44
CA GLU A 2 9.27 18.11 0.33
C GLU A 2 10.10 19.15 -0.46
N LYS A 3 10.96 19.93 0.20
CA LYS A 3 11.82 20.92 -0.48
C LYS A 3 13.13 20.36 -1.06
N ARG A 4 13.45 19.09 -0.80
CA ARG A 4 14.75 18.48 -1.10
C ARG A 4 14.67 17.25 -1.96
N LEU A 5 13.61 16.45 -1.85
CA LEU A 5 13.48 15.23 -2.62
C LEU A 5 13.27 15.55 -4.10
N LYS A 6 14.14 14.99 -4.93
CA LYS A 6 14.05 15.01 -6.39
C LYS A 6 14.01 13.59 -6.93
N VAL A 7 13.05 13.32 -7.80
CA VAL A 7 12.79 12.02 -8.42
C VAL A 7 13.05 12.13 -9.91
N TRP A 8 14.02 11.37 -10.41
CA TRP A 8 14.22 11.21 -11.85
C TRP A 8 13.30 10.12 -12.38
N VAL A 9 12.60 10.39 -13.48
CA VAL A 9 11.75 9.39 -14.15
C VAL A 9 12.51 8.88 -15.38
N TYR A 10 12.66 7.56 -15.50
CA TYR A 10 13.22 6.98 -16.72
C TYR A 10 12.28 7.14 -17.90
N ASN A 11 12.83 7.46 -19.08
CA ASN A 11 12.02 7.69 -20.28
C ASN A 11 11.73 6.39 -21.07
N GLU A 12 12.42 5.29 -20.75
CA GLU A 12 12.27 4.02 -21.44
C GLU A 12 10.88 3.43 -21.29
N GLY A 13 10.45 2.74 -22.36
CA GLY A 13 9.17 2.06 -22.44
C GLY A 13 8.09 2.96 -23.03
N GLU A 14 7.13 2.33 -23.69
CA GLU A 14 6.01 3.02 -24.33
C GLU A 14 4.68 2.72 -23.61
N PRO A 15 3.72 3.65 -23.62
CA PRO A 15 2.35 3.36 -23.24
C PRO A 15 1.74 2.23 -24.10
N PRO A 16 0.81 1.42 -23.55
CA PRO A 16 0.21 1.55 -22.22
C PRO A 16 0.96 0.79 -21.11
N LEU A 17 2.01 0.03 -21.42
CA LEU A 17 2.73 -0.81 -20.45
C LEU A 17 3.57 0.03 -19.49
N PHE A 18 4.13 1.13 -20.00
CA PHE A 18 4.95 2.07 -19.25
C PHE A 18 4.33 3.47 -19.32
N HIS A 19 4.65 4.32 -18.34
CA HIS A 19 4.23 5.73 -18.26
C HIS A 19 2.72 6.00 -18.15
N ARG A 20 1.89 4.97 -18.22
CA ARG A 20 0.44 5.06 -18.00
C ARG A 20 -0.02 3.88 -17.17
N ALA A 21 -0.91 4.15 -16.24
CA ALA A 21 -1.63 3.14 -15.46
C ALA A 21 -3.08 3.59 -15.23
N PRO A 22 -3.97 2.68 -14.80
CA PRO A 22 -5.36 3.01 -14.54
C PRO A 22 -5.48 4.09 -13.44
N LEU A 23 -6.37 5.06 -13.66
CA LEU A 23 -6.67 6.16 -12.72
C LEU A 23 -7.96 5.93 -11.91
N LYS A 24 -8.47 4.70 -11.92
CA LYS A 24 -9.73 4.36 -11.28
C LYS A 24 -9.61 3.07 -10.49
N ASP A 25 -10.58 2.86 -9.61
CA ASP A 25 -10.72 1.67 -8.78
C ASP A 25 -9.51 1.46 -7.86
N ILE A 26 -9.30 0.21 -7.43
CA ILE A 26 -8.27 -0.19 -6.46
C ILE A 26 -6.82 -0.05 -6.99
N TYR A 27 -6.64 0.17 -8.29
CA TYR A 27 -5.32 0.35 -8.92
C TYR A 27 -4.96 1.81 -9.18
N SER A 28 -5.84 2.73 -8.79
CA SER A 28 -5.75 4.15 -9.13
C SER A 28 -4.42 4.79 -8.70
N ILE A 29 -3.93 4.51 -7.48
CA ILE A 29 -2.72 5.17 -6.95
C ILE A 29 -1.46 4.92 -7.80
N GLU A 30 -1.36 3.78 -8.50
CA GLU A 30 -0.28 3.49 -9.46
C GLU A 30 -0.27 4.51 -10.60
N GLY A 31 -1.41 4.70 -11.29
CA GLY A 31 -1.51 5.68 -12.38
C GLY A 31 -1.46 7.11 -11.89
N HIS A 32 -2.03 7.36 -10.72
CA HIS A 32 -1.98 8.66 -10.09
C HIS A 32 -0.56 9.11 -9.78
N MET A 33 0.31 8.22 -9.28
CA MET A 33 1.72 8.53 -9.07
C MET A 33 2.46 8.75 -10.39
N MET A 34 2.19 7.93 -11.41
CA MET A 34 2.78 8.12 -12.74
C MET A 34 2.43 9.49 -13.34
N ASP A 35 1.16 9.88 -13.32
CA ASP A 35 0.72 11.18 -13.84
C ASP A 35 1.45 12.36 -13.15
N GLU A 36 1.59 12.28 -11.83
CA GLU A 36 2.23 13.34 -11.04
C GLU A 36 3.75 13.41 -11.28
N LEU A 37 4.43 12.26 -11.40
CA LEU A 37 5.86 12.21 -11.68
C LEU A 37 6.19 12.46 -13.16
N ASN A 38 5.26 12.23 -14.07
CA ASN A 38 5.41 12.57 -15.50
C ASN A 38 5.14 14.05 -15.78
N ASN A 39 4.59 14.81 -14.83
CA ASN A 39 4.40 16.24 -14.96
C ASN A 39 5.70 16.99 -14.62
N PRO A 40 6.40 17.61 -15.60
CA PRO A 40 7.67 18.31 -15.35
C PRO A 40 7.53 19.56 -14.47
N LEU A 41 6.31 20.03 -14.24
CA LEU A 41 6.01 21.13 -13.33
C LEU A 41 5.86 20.68 -11.87
N ASN A 42 5.75 19.37 -11.62
CA ASN A 42 5.64 18.85 -10.27
C ASN A 42 6.95 19.08 -9.49
N PRO A 43 6.89 19.62 -8.25
CA PRO A 43 8.07 20.01 -7.49
C PRO A 43 8.98 18.83 -7.11
N PHE A 44 8.48 17.60 -7.12
CA PHE A 44 9.28 16.40 -6.85
C PHE A 44 10.09 15.95 -8.05
N VAL A 45 9.76 16.36 -9.27
CA VAL A 45 10.41 15.87 -10.48
C VAL A 45 11.78 16.53 -10.63
N ALA A 46 12.79 15.69 -10.88
CA ALA A 46 14.14 16.11 -11.20
C ALA A 46 14.23 16.51 -12.67
N ARG A 47 14.85 17.66 -12.95
CA ARG A 47 15.13 18.13 -14.32
C ARG A 47 16.42 17.54 -14.88
N ASN A 48 17.29 17.07 -13.99
CA ASN A 48 18.56 16.44 -14.32
C ASN A 48 18.75 15.20 -13.42
N PRO A 49 19.21 14.05 -13.95
CA PRO A 49 19.44 12.87 -13.12
C PRO A 49 20.50 13.08 -12.01
N HIS A 50 21.42 14.03 -12.16
CA HIS A 50 22.43 14.34 -11.15
C HIS A 50 21.88 15.03 -9.89
N GLU A 51 20.72 15.71 -9.97
CA GLU A 51 20.05 16.26 -8.77
C GLU A 51 19.12 15.25 -8.10
N ALA A 52 18.86 14.11 -8.73
CA ALA A 52 17.88 13.15 -8.26
C ALA A 52 18.38 12.33 -7.07
N ASN A 53 17.54 12.27 -6.04
CA ASN A 53 17.76 11.44 -4.86
C ASN A 53 17.13 10.05 -5.00
N ALA A 54 16.11 9.91 -5.86
CA ALA A 54 15.46 8.64 -6.15
C ALA A 54 15.13 8.54 -7.65
N PHE A 55 14.98 7.31 -8.13
CA PHE A 55 14.80 6.99 -9.54
C PHE A 55 13.51 6.18 -9.71
N PHE A 56 12.51 6.77 -10.36
CA PHE A 56 11.23 6.13 -10.60
C PHE A 56 11.26 5.32 -11.88
N LEU A 57 10.81 4.07 -11.78
CA LEU A 57 10.57 3.17 -12.90
C LEU A 57 9.08 3.24 -13.24
N PRO A 58 8.69 3.86 -14.37
CA PRO A 58 7.29 4.04 -14.76
C PRO A 58 6.69 2.76 -15.36
N LEU A 59 6.81 1.63 -14.68
CA LEU A 59 6.25 0.34 -15.10
C LEU A 59 4.83 0.16 -14.53
N SER A 60 3.86 -0.24 -15.37
CA SER A 60 2.51 -0.55 -14.91
C SER A 60 2.27 -2.06 -14.91
N VAL A 61 2.37 -2.69 -13.74
CA VAL A 61 2.05 -4.12 -13.57
C VAL A 61 0.61 -4.39 -14.03
N THR A 62 -0.31 -3.49 -13.72
CA THR A 62 -1.72 -3.63 -14.08
C THR A 62 -1.93 -3.65 -15.60
N ASN A 63 -1.31 -2.73 -16.34
CA ASN A 63 -1.45 -2.70 -17.80
C ASN A 63 -0.66 -3.82 -18.49
N ILE A 64 0.51 -4.20 -17.98
CA ILE A 64 1.24 -5.38 -18.49
C ILE A 64 0.38 -6.63 -18.39
N ILE A 65 -0.29 -6.84 -17.25
CA ILE A 65 -1.18 -7.99 -17.07
C ILE A 65 -2.37 -7.92 -18.04
N ARG A 66 -3.03 -6.77 -18.16
CA ARG A 66 -4.13 -6.58 -19.12
C ARG A 66 -3.70 -6.86 -20.55
N TYR A 67 -2.47 -6.49 -20.93
CA TYR A 67 -1.95 -6.69 -22.28
C TYR A 67 -1.57 -8.15 -22.56
N LEU A 68 -0.87 -8.81 -21.64
CA LEU A 68 -0.33 -10.16 -21.86
C LEU A 68 -1.36 -11.28 -21.62
N TYR A 69 -2.31 -11.07 -20.70
CA TYR A 69 -3.21 -12.11 -20.20
C TYR A 69 -4.67 -11.92 -20.61
N SER A 70 -5.00 -10.87 -21.38
CA SER A 70 -6.35 -10.72 -21.96
C SER A 70 -6.30 -10.94 -23.47
N PRO A 71 -7.02 -11.94 -24.03
CA PRO A 71 -8.01 -12.83 -23.40
C PRO A 71 -7.41 -14.16 -22.87
N ARG A 72 -6.08 -14.29 -22.78
CA ARG A 72 -5.39 -15.53 -22.41
C ARG A 72 -5.55 -15.87 -20.91
N LEU A 73 -6.44 -16.80 -20.59
CA LEU A 73 -6.60 -17.32 -19.23
C LEU A 73 -5.42 -18.24 -18.83
N THR A 74 -4.38 -17.66 -18.26
CA THR A 74 -3.26 -18.37 -17.61
C THR A 74 -2.85 -17.68 -16.32
N TYR A 75 -2.34 -18.45 -15.37
CA TYR A 75 -1.77 -17.95 -14.11
C TYR A 75 -0.24 -18.00 -14.13
N ASP A 76 0.39 -18.37 -15.24
CA ASP A 76 1.84 -18.38 -15.37
C ASP A 76 2.42 -16.96 -15.20
N ARG A 77 3.32 -16.76 -14.24
CA ARG A 77 3.96 -15.46 -13.95
C ARG A 77 5.13 -15.15 -14.88
N ASN A 78 5.64 -16.12 -15.64
CA ASN A 78 6.84 -15.96 -16.46
C ASN A 78 6.74 -14.81 -17.48
N PRO A 79 5.63 -14.62 -18.22
CA PRO A 79 5.52 -13.48 -19.15
C PRO A 79 5.65 -12.12 -18.46
N LEU A 80 4.94 -11.92 -17.34
CA LEU A 80 5.03 -10.70 -16.53
C LEU A 80 6.46 -10.48 -16.02
N GLN A 81 7.06 -11.52 -15.43
CA GLN A 81 8.40 -11.47 -14.86
C GLN A 81 9.47 -11.17 -15.92
N THR A 82 9.32 -11.74 -17.11
CA THR A 82 10.25 -11.50 -18.24
C THR A 82 10.22 -10.04 -18.66
N VAL A 83 9.03 -9.48 -18.91
CA VAL A 83 8.88 -8.07 -19.32
C VAL A 83 9.48 -7.11 -18.28
N VAL A 84 9.19 -7.35 -16.99
CA VAL A 84 9.71 -6.48 -15.92
C VAL A 84 11.22 -6.66 -15.75
N SER A 85 11.74 -7.88 -15.82
CA SER A 85 13.18 -8.15 -15.70
C SER A 85 13.97 -7.55 -16.86
N ASP A 86 13.48 -7.68 -18.09
CA ASP A 86 14.12 -7.10 -19.29
C ASP A 86 14.13 -5.58 -19.22
N TYR A 87 13.04 -4.96 -18.75
CA TYR A 87 12.97 -3.53 -18.53
C TYR A 87 14.01 -3.05 -17.50
N VAL A 88 14.08 -3.71 -16.34
CA VAL A 88 15.04 -3.35 -15.30
C VAL A 88 16.48 -3.60 -15.76
N ARG A 89 16.75 -4.70 -16.48
CA ARG A 89 18.06 -4.98 -17.08
C ARG A 89 18.46 -3.90 -18.08
N LEU A 90 17.54 -3.47 -18.96
CA LEU A 90 17.77 -2.36 -19.89
C LEU A 90 18.19 -1.09 -19.13
N LEU A 91 17.46 -0.71 -18.08
CA LEU A 91 17.77 0.47 -17.28
C LEU A 91 19.13 0.36 -16.58
N SER A 92 19.41 -0.81 -15.99
CA SER A 92 20.66 -1.06 -15.25
C SER A 92 21.91 -1.06 -16.12
N THR A 93 21.76 -1.44 -17.40
CA THR A 93 22.88 -1.52 -18.36
C THR A 93 23.06 -0.24 -19.15
N LYS A 94 21.96 0.44 -19.50
CA LYS A 94 21.98 1.68 -20.28
C LYS A 94 22.46 2.88 -19.48
N TYR A 95 22.14 2.94 -18.18
CA TYR A 95 22.43 4.11 -17.35
C TYR A 95 23.39 3.81 -16.20
N PRO A 96 24.33 4.72 -15.89
CA PRO A 96 25.26 4.53 -14.77
C PRO A 96 24.57 4.63 -13.40
N TYR A 97 23.36 5.19 -13.34
CA TYR A 97 22.68 5.50 -12.09
C TYR A 97 22.27 4.27 -11.29
N TRP A 98 21.97 3.16 -11.94
CA TRP A 98 21.65 1.92 -11.24
C TRP A 98 22.83 1.39 -10.42
N ASN A 99 24.02 1.43 -11.02
CA ASN A 99 25.25 0.88 -10.43
C ASN A 99 25.75 1.66 -9.21
N ARG A 100 25.35 2.93 -9.06
CA ARG A 100 25.75 3.78 -7.92
C ARG A 100 25.25 3.26 -6.57
N SER A 101 24.12 2.56 -6.59
CA SER A 101 23.37 2.13 -5.41
C SER A 101 22.98 0.65 -5.50
N ALA A 102 23.37 -0.03 -6.59
CA ALA A 102 22.84 -1.33 -6.98
C ALA A 102 21.30 -1.39 -6.89
N GLY A 103 20.63 -0.34 -7.36
CA GLY A 103 19.16 -0.21 -7.37
C GLY A 103 18.52 0.24 -6.05
N ALA A 104 19.29 0.58 -5.01
CA ALA A 104 18.77 0.92 -3.68
C ALA A 104 18.02 2.26 -3.59
N ASP A 105 18.16 3.13 -4.60
CA ASP A 105 17.43 4.39 -4.74
C ASP A 105 16.44 4.37 -5.92
N HIS A 106 16.23 3.19 -6.50
CA HIS A 106 15.26 2.95 -7.56
C HIS A 106 13.97 2.43 -6.96
N PHE A 107 12.83 2.84 -7.51
CA PHE A 107 11.53 2.38 -7.04
C PHE A 107 10.49 2.30 -8.15
N PHE A 108 9.49 1.44 -7.93
CA PHE A 108 8.25 1.42 -8.71
C PHE A 108 7.04 1.34 -7.77
N VAL A 109 5.88 1.70 -8.30
CA VAL A 109 4.58 1.49 -7.63
C VAL A 109 3.85 0.36 -8.34
N GLY A 110 3.37 -0.62 -7.58
CA GLY A 110 2.55 -1.71 -8.09
C GLY A 110 1.33 -1.93 -7.21
N CYS A 111 0.14 -1.79 -7.79
CA CYS A 111 -1.11 -2.04 -7.06
C CYS A 111 -1.78 -3.37 -7.38
N HIS A 112 -1.39 -4.03 -8.47
CA HIS A 112 -1.93 -5.36 -8.77
C HIS A 112 -1.49 -6.38 -7.71
N ASP A 113 -2.30 -7.40 -7.43
CA ASP A 113 -1.99 -8.46 -6.47
C ASP A 113 -0.73 -9.26 -6.85
N TRP A 114 -0.38 -9.32 -8.14
CA TRP A 114 0.83 -9.99 -8.68
C TRP A 114 2.08 -9.08 -8.66
N SER A 115 1.97 -7.82 -8.22
CA SER A 115 3.12 -6.92 -8.12
C SER A 115 4.27 -7.43 -7.25
N PRO A 116 4.04 -8.19 -6.16
CA PRO A 116 5.14 -8.81 -5.41
C PRO A 116 5.94 -9.84 -6.25
N ASP A 117 5.25 -10.58 -7.12
CA ASP A 117 5.82 -11.69 -7.90
C ASP A 117 6.78 -11.20 -8.99
N VAL A 118 6.76 -9.92 -9.38
CA VAL A 118 7.62 -9.40 -10.46
C VAL A 118 9.10 -9.50 -10.10
N SER A 119 9.42 -9.42 -8.80
CA SER A 119 10.79 -9.41 -8.29
C SER A 119 11.37 -10.80 -8.00
N THR A 120 10.55 -11.87 -8.06
CA THR A 120 10.99 -13.21 -7.65
C THR A 120 11.82 -13.93 -8.72
N ALA A 121 11.73 -13.50 -9.99
CA ALA A 121 12.44 -14.12 -11.10
C ALA A 121 13.96 -13.88 -11.06
N ASP A 122 14.41 -12.75 -10.49
CA ASP A 122 15.83 -12.43 -10.37
C ASP A 122 16.14 -11.75 -9.02
N PRO A 123 16.34 -12.53 -7.95
CA PRO A 123 16.59 -11.97 -6.62
C PRO A 123 17.83 -11.08 -6.54
N HIS A 124 18.79 -11.21 -7.46
CA HIS A 124 19.97 -10.36 -7.50
C HIS A 124 19.64 -8.99 -8.08
N LEU A 125 18.94 -8.95 -9.22
CA LEU A 125 18.52 -7.72 -9.88
C LEU A 125 17.59 -6.88 -9.00
N PHE A 126 16.63 -7.52 -8.34
CA PHE A 126 15.61 -6.83 -7.55
C PHE A 126 15.98 -6.63 -6.08
N LYS A 127 17.15 -7.11 -5.63
CA LYS A 127 17.54 -7.17 -4.21
C LYS A 127 17.31 -5.88 -3.42
N ASN A 128 17.75 -4.76 -4.00
CA ASN A 128 17.69 -3.46 -3.33
C ASN A 128 16.58 -2.55 -3.85
N LEU A 129 15.87 -2.96 -4.92
CA LEU A 129 14.83 -2.15 -5.52
C LEU A 129 13.73 -1.86 -4.49
N ILE A 130 13.36 -0.59 -4.34
CA ILE A 130 12.27 -0.19 -3.46
C ILE A 130 10.94 -0.53 -4.14
N ARG A 131 10.18 -1.43 -3.52
CA ARG A 131 8.86 -1.85 -4.00
C ARG A 131 7.80 -1.09 -3.21
N VAL A 132 7.13 -0.14 -3.85
CA VAL A 132 5.95 0.52 -3.27
C VAL A 132 4.73 -0.28 -3.68
N LEU A 133 4.21 -1.07 -2.76
CA LEU A 133 3.11 -1.99 -3.04
C LEU A 133 1.83 -1.49 -2.38
N CYS A 134 0.72 -1.54 -3.12
CA CYS A 134 -0.63 -1.27 -2.58
C CYS A 134 -1.16 -2.48 -1.78
N ASN A 135 -0.28 -3.47 -1.58
CA ASN A 135 -0.45 -4.75 -0.96
C ASN A 135 0.26 -4.73 0.40
N ALA A 136 -0.49 -4.82 1.49
CA ALA A 136 0.05 -4.64 2.83
C ALA A 136 0.46 -5.95 3.54
N ASN A 137 0.45 -7.07 2.82
CA ASN A 137 0.89 -8.35 3.37
C ASN A 137 2.37 -8.60 3.09
N SER A 138 3.16 -8.77 4.15
CA SER A 138 4.59 -9.10 4.04
C SER A 138 4.86 -10.61 3.92
N SER A 139 3.85 -11.45 4.20
CA SER A 139 3.91 -12.88 3.90
C SER A 139 3.41 -13.12 2.47
N GLU A 140 4.32 -13.11 1.51
CA GLU A 140 4.07 -13.53 0.13
C GLU A 140 3.44 -14.94 0.13
N GLY A 141 2.19 -15.10 -0.33
CA GLY A 141 1.57 -16.41 -0.60
C GLY A 141 1.06 -17.26 0.60
N GLY A 142 0.83 -16.69 1.78
CA GLY A 142 0.33 -17.45 2.95
C GLY A 142 -1.13 -17.93 2.87
N PRO A 143 -1.59 -18.85 3.76
CA PRO A 143 -2.98 -19.34 3.80
C PRO A 143 -3.95 -18.25 4.27
N HIS A 144 -4.42 -17.52 3.27
CA HIS A 144 -5.35 -16.41 3.38
C HIS A 144 -6.73 -16.83 3.90
N GLY A 145 -7.37 -15.96 4.69
CA GLY A 145 -8.80 -16.07 5.04
C GLY A 145 -9.15 -16.84 6.33
N HIS A 146 -8.18 -17.41 7.05
CA HIS A 146 -8.48 -18.12 8.31
C HIS A 146 -8.97 -17.18 9.43
N ILE A 147 -8.47 -15.94 9.49
CA ILE A 147 -8.93 -14.92 10.45
C ILE A 147 -10.41 -14.59 10.26
N ARG A 148 -10.86 -14.45 9.01
CA ARG A 148 -12.29 -14.24 8.70
C ARG A 148 -13.14 -15.41 9.17
N ARG A 149 -12.68 -16.66 8.96
CA ARG A 149 -13.36 -17.86 9.47
C ARG A 149 -13.45 -17.87 11.00
N LEU A 150 -12.38 -17.49 11.70
CA LEU A 150 -12.37 -17.37 13.16
C LEU A 150 -13.34 -16.29 13.64
N LEU A 151 -13.32 -15.10 13.03
CA LEU A 151 -14.26 -14.02 13.34
C LEU A 151 -15.71 -14.48 13.17
N PHE A 152 -16.02 -15.17 12.08
CA PHE A 152 -17.38 -15.69 11.88
C PHE A 152 -17.74 -16.78 12.89
N LYS A 153 -16.80 -17.68 13.19
CA LYS A 153 -17.00 -18.72 14.21
C LYS A 153 -17.36 -18.12 15.57
N TYR A 154 -16.70 -17.04 15.99
CA TYR A 154 -16.91 -16.47 17.33
C TYR A 154 -17.99 -15.40 17.40
N TRP A 155 -18.15 -14.56 16.37
CA TRP A 155 -18.93 -13.30 16.49
C TRP A 155 -20.05 -13.13 15.48
N LYS A 156 -20.12 -13.92 14.39
CA LYS A 156 -21.15 -13.73 13.36
C LYS A 156 -22.55 -13.82 13.97
N ASP A 157 -23.28 -12.70 13.94
CA ASP A 157 -24.65 -12.57 14.42
C ASP A 157 -24.88 -13.10 15.87
N LYS A 158 -23.84 -13.03 16.73
CA LYS A 158 -23.83 -13.61 18.08
C LYS A 158 -23.89 -12.60 19.23
N ASP A 159 -23.61 -11.34 18.96
CA ASP A 159 -23.58 -10.28 19.98
C ASP A 159 -24.18 -8.98 19.42
N LYS A 160 -24.87 -8.23 20.26
CA LYS A 160 -25.53 -6.97 19.88
C LYS A 160 -24.55 -5.80 19.72
N ASP A 161 -23.44 -5.84 20.47
CA ASP A 161 -22.43 -4.78 20.55
C ASP A 161 -21.27 -5.07 19.61
N VAL A 162 -20.86 -6.34 19.49
CA VAL A 162 -19.85 -6.80 18.50
C VAL A 162 -20.56 -7.34 17.27
N GLN A 163 -20.85 -6.44 16.33
CA GLN A 163 -21.58 -6.77 15.11
C GLN A 163 -20.63 -7.28 14.02
N VAL A 164 -20.77 -8.57 13.67
CA VAL A 164 -20.03 -9.20 12.57
C VAL A 164 -21.03 -9.84 11.62
N HIS A 165 -20.99 -9.43 10.35
CA HIS A 165 -21.85 -9.96 9.31
C HIS A 165 -21.01 -10.55 8.18
N GLU A 166 -21.48 -11.65 7.60
CA GLU A 166 -20.85 -12.24 6.41
C GLU A 166 -21.14 -11.43 5.15
N TYR A 167 -22.42 -11.06 5.00
CA TYR A 167 -22.93 -10.09 4.05
C TYR A 167 -23.80 -9.11 4.81
N LEU A 168 -23.66 -7.82 4.53
CA LEU A 168 -24.50 -6.83 5.18
C LEU A 168 -25.95 -6.95 4.65
N PRO A 169 -26.97 -7.00 5.53
CA PRO A 169 -28.36 -6.95 5.12
C PRO A 169 -28.65 -5.75 4.21
N LYS A 170 -29.46 -5.96 3.16
CA LYS A 170 -29.74 -4.93 2.13
C LYS A 170 -30.36 -3.64 2.68
N ASN A 171 -31.01 -3.70 3.83
CA ASN A 171 -31.64 -2.57 4.52
C ASN A 171 -30.66 -1.78 5.41
N LEU A 172 -29.41 -2.23 5.54
CA LEU A 172 -28.38 -1.55 6.33
C LEU A 172 -27.36 -0.88 5.42
N ASN A 173 -26.84 0.27 5.87
CA ASN A 173 -25.82 1.02 5.16
C ASN A 173 -24.46 0.84 5.85
N TYR A 174 -23.48 0.31 5.11
CA TYR A 174 -22.14 0.00 5.60
C TYR A 174 -21.45 1.22 6.22
N PHE A 175 -21.39 2.34 5.51
CA PHE A 175 -20.73 3.55 5.99
C PHE A 175 -21.44 4.18 7.20
N GLN A 176 -22.77 4.12 7.27
CA GLN A 176 -23.52 4.59 8.43
C GLN A 176 -23.28 3.72 9.67
N LEU A 177 -23.14 2.40 9.50
CA LEU A 177 -22.78 1.51 10.60
C LEU A 177 -21.37 1.80 11.11
N MET A 178 -20.41 1.98 10.20
CA MET A 178 -19.04 2.34 10.57
C MET A 178 -19.00 3.69 11.31
N SER A 179 -19.70 4.72 10.83
CA SER A 179 -19.70 6.04 11.45
C SER A 179 -20.38 6.09 12.82
N ARG A 180 -21.23 5.10 13.14
CA ARG A 180 -21.87 4.94 14.45
C ARG A 180 -21.10 4.02 15.39
N SER A 181 -20.10 3.32 14.86
CA SER A 181 -19.28 2.39 15.64
C SER A 181 -18.10 3.12 16.28
N LYS A 182 -17.78 2.75 17.52
CA LYS A 182 -16.55 3.23 18.18
C LYS A 182 -15.31 2.58 17.56
N PHE A 183 -15.40 1.28 17.36
CA PHE A 183 -14.31 0.42 16.93
C PHE A 183 -14.70 -0.35 15.66
N CYS A 184 -13.82 -0.41 14.67
CA CYS A 184 -14.07 -1.08 13.40
C CYS A 184 -13.06 -2.20 13.19
N LEU A 185 -13.56 -3.44 13.20
CA LEU A 185 -12.72 -4.62 13.01
C LEU A 185 -12.08 -4.61 11.61
N CYS A 186 -10.76 -4.58 11.57
CA CYS A 186 -9.93 -4.61 10.38
C CYS A 186 -9.12 -5.91 10.32
N PRO A 187 -9.78 -7.08 10.13
CA PRO A 187 -9.06 -8.32 9.95
C PRO A 187 -8.30 -8.33 8.63
N SER A 188 -7.10 -8.89 8.62
CA SER A 188 -6.41 -9.18 7.35
C SER A 188 -7.23 -10.18 6.53
N GLY A 189 -7.48 -9.83 5.28
CA GLY A 189 -8.35 -10.55 4.36
C GLY A 189 -7.65 -11.58 3.50
N TYR A 190 -8.38 -12.04 2.48
CA TYR A 190 -7.83 -12.85 1.39
C TYR A 190 -7.21 -11.99 0.29
N GLU A 191 -7.84 -10.84 0.03
CA GLU A 191 -7.37 -9.85 -0.92
C GLU A 191 -6.29 -8.96 -0.29
N VAL A 192 -5.37 -8.54 -1.16
CA VAL A 192 -4.08 -7.95 -0.77
C VAL A 192 -4.21 -6.47 -0.37
N ALA A 193 -5.28 -5.82 -0.81
CA ALA A 193 -5.70 -4.48 -0.39
C ALA A 193 -7.01 -4.57 0.42
N SER A 194 -7.00 -4.14 1.68
CA SER A 194 -8.22 -3.96 2.46
C SER A 194 -8.52 -2.48 2.59
N PRO A 195 -9.55 -1.95 1.90
CA PRO A 195 -9.94 -0.55 2.06
C PRO A 195 -10.43 -0.27 3.49
N ARG A 196 -10.81 -1.31 4.24
CA ARG A 196 -11.45 -1.23 5.55
C ARG A 196 -10.68 -0.41 6.58
N VAL A 197 -9.35 -0.51 6.59
CA VAL A 197 -8.52 0.30 7.51
C VAL A 197 -8.74 1.78 7.21
N VAL A 198 -8.58 2.19 5.94
CA VAL A 198 -8.75 3.58 5.51
C VAL A 198 -10.21 4.03 5.62
N GLU A 199 -11.18 3.19 5.25
CA GLU A 199 -12.61 3.45 5.41
C GLU A 199 -13.00 3.72 6.86
N SER A 200 -12.46 2.94 7.81
CA SER A 200 -12.72 3.14 9.23
C SER A 200 -12.20 4.48 9.73
N MET A 201 -11.02 4.87 9.29
CA MET A 201 -10.45 6.18 9.61
C MET A 201 -11.29 7.33 9.04
N HIS A 202 -11.78 7.18 7.80
CA HIS A 202 -12.66 8.17 7.17
C HIS A 202 -14.01 8.29 7.87
N ALA A 203 -14.54 7.16 8.36
CA ALA A 203 -15.75 7.12 9.18
C ALA A 203 -15.55 7.65 10.61
N GLY A 204 -14.32 7.96 11.03
CA GLY A 204 -13.99 8.40 12.39
C GLY A 204 -14.03 7.26 13.43
N CYS A 205 -13.99 6.02 12.95
CA CYS A 205 -14.03 4.80 13.74
C CYS A 205 -12.61 4.33 14.05
N VAL A 206 -12.31 3.97 15.29
CA VAL A 206 -10.96 3.50 15.68
C VAL A 206 -10.70 2.13 15.05
N PRO A 207 -9.70 1.97 14.18
CA PRO A 207 -9.38 0.69 13.55
C PRO A 207 -8.94 -0.34 14.61
N VAL A 208 -9.50 -1.54 14.53
CA VAL A 208 -9.07 -2.70 15.32
C VAL A 208 -8.34 -3.68 14.41
N ILE A 209 -7.01 -3.66 14.46
CA ILE A 209 -6.16 -4.47 13.60
C ILE A 209 -6.12 -5.91 14.13
N ILE A 210 -6.53 -6.86 13.30
CA ILE A 210 -6.48 -8.31 13.59
C ILE A 210 -5.75 -8.99 12.45
N SER A 211 -4.46 -9.23 12.62
CA SER A 211 -3.61 -9.73 11.53
C SER A 211 -2.39 -10.49 12.02
N GLU A 212 -1.81 -11.29 11.12
CA GLU A 212 -0.51 -11.94 11.27
C GLU A 212 0.39 -11.45 10.13
N GLY A 213 1.61 -10.98 10.43
CA GLY A 213 2.57 -10.56 9.39
C GLY A 213 2.14 -9.36 8.53
N TYR A 214 1.19 -8.56 9.00
CA TYR A 214 0.71 -7.39 8.27
C TYR A 214 1.49 -6.13 8.67
N VAL A 215 2.14 -5.51 7.69
CA VAL A 215 2.85 -4.25 7.91
C VAL A 215 1.87 -3.12 7.61
N LEU A 216 1.56 -2.33 8.64
CA LEU A 216 0.64 -1.22 8.50
C LEU A 216 1.26 -0.11 7.62
N PRO A 217 0.47 0.55 6.76
CA PRO A 217 1.00 1.59 5.86
C PRO A 217 1.65 2.72 6.66
N PHE A 218 2.78 3.21 6.16
CA PHE A 218 3.53 4.32 6.75
C PHE A 218 3.96 4.08 8.20
N SER A 219 4.14 2.84 8.63
CA SER A 219 4.54 2.49 10.01
C SER A 219 5.93 3.02 10.42
N GLU A 220 6.75 3.44 9.46
CA GLU A 220 8.00 4.16 9.68
C GLU A 220 7.80 5.66 10.00
N VAL A 221 6.61 6.19 9.76
CA VAL A 221 6.24 7.61 10.01
C VAL A 221 5.15 7.73 11.07
N LEU A 222 4.16 6.85 11.04
CA LEU A 222 2.96 6.86 11.86
C LEU A 222 3.04 5.81 12.96
N ASP A 223 2.89 6.24 14.21
CA ASP A 223 2.72 5.32 15.34
C ASP A 223 1.25 4.87 15.45
N TRP A 224 0.94 3.75 14.80
CA TRP A 224 -0.40 3.16 14.78
C TRP A 224 -0.96 2.85 16.19
N ARG A 225 -0.12 2.71 17.22
CA ARG A 225 -0.60 2.47 18.60
C ARG A 225 -1.41 3.65 19.13
N ARG A 226 -1.14 4.86 18.62
CA ARG A 226 -1.82 6.09 19.03
C ARG A 226 -3.26 6.18 18.53
N PHE A 227 -3.61 5.49 17.44
CA PHE A 227 -4.91 5.65 16.79
C PHE A 227 -5.57 4.32 16.37
N SER A 228 -5.05 3.18 16.84
CA SER A 228 -5.65 1.87 16.61
C SER A 228 -5.60 1.00 17.86
N VAL A 229 -6.33 -0.12 17.83
CA VAL A 229 -6.24 -1.21 18.79
C VAL A 229 -5.77 -2.46 18.05
N HIS A 230 -4.77 -3.16 18.58
CA HIS A 230 -4.29 -4.41 18.00
C HIS A 230 -4.81 -5.59 18.82
N ILE A 231 -5.47 -6.54 18.16
CA ILE A 231 -5.95 -7.78 18.79
C ILE A 231 -5.27 -8.97 18.09
N PRO A 232 -4.44 -9.74 18.82
CA PRO A 232 -3.84 -10.96 18.27
C PRO A 232 -4.89 -11.95 17.81
N VAL A 233 -4.63 -12.70 16.73
CA VAL A 233 -5.56 -13.69 16.16
C VAL A 233 -6.02 -14.72 17.20
N GLY A 234 -5.11 -15.18 18.08
CA GLY A 234 -5.45 -16.10 19.16
C GLY A 234 -6.43 -15.57 20.21
N ARG A 235 -6.67 -14.24 20.24
CA ARG A 235 -7.57 -13.57 21.19
C ARG A 235 -8.86 -13.05 20.54
N ILE A 236 -9.19 -13.50 19.32
CA ILE A 236 -10.43 -13.12 18.63
C ILE A 236 -11.66 -13.38 19.52
N ALA A 237 -11.71 -14.49 20.27
CA ALA A 237 -12.84 -14.79 21.16
C ALA A 237 -13.03 -13.77 22.30
N GLU A 238 -12.00 -12.96 22.61
CA GLU A 238 -12.01 -11.97 23.68
C GLU A 238 -12.25 -10.54 23.17
N ILE A 239 -12.59 -10.32 21.89
CA ILE A 239 -12.74 -8.98 21.28
C ILE A 239 -13.56 -8.05 22.17
N LYS A 240 -14.75 -8.48 22.62
CA LYS A 240 -15.62 -7.64 23.46
C LYS A 240 -14.92 -7.20 24.75
N LYS A 241 -14.36 -8.15 25.49
CA LYS A 241 -13.62 -7.90 26.75
C LYS A 241 -12.46 -6.93 26.54
N ILE A 242 -11.71 -7.09 25.45
CA ILE A 242 -10.56 -6.22 25.14
C ILE A 242 -11.04 -4.79 24.83
N LEU A 243 -12.07 -4.64 24.00
CA LEU A 243 -12.57 -3.33 23.58
C LEU A 243 -13.32 -2.60 24.70
N GLU A 244 -14.04 -3.32 25.56
CA GLU A 244 -14.67 -2.76 26.77
C GLU A 244 -13.62 -2.34 27.82
N GLY A 245 -12.43 -2.94 27.78
CA GLY A 245 -11.29 -2.54 28.61
C GLY A 245 -10.63 -1.23 28.19
N VAL A 246 -10.92 -0.72 26.98
CA VAL A 246 -10.42 0.59 26.52
C VAL A 246 -11.22 1.69 27.21
N GLY A 247 -10.55 2.44 28.09
CA GLY A 247 -11.17 3.52 28.83
C GLY A 247 -11.74 4.61 27.91
N ARG A 248 -12.74 5.35 28.39
CA ARG A 248 -13.35 6.44 27.62
C ARG A 248 -12.32 7.49 27.18
N GLU A 249 -11.40 7.88 28.06
CA GLU A 249 -10.35 8.85 27.76
C GLU A 249 -9.40 8.34 26.67
N GLU A 250 -8.87 7.14 26.82
CA GLU A 250 -8.01 6.48 25.82
C GLU A 250 -8.72 6.37 24.46
N TYR A 251 -10.01 6.01 24.45
CA TYR A 251 -10.80 5.96 23.22
C TYR A 251 -10.90 7.34 22.54
N MET A 252 -11.18 8.40 23.31
CA MET A 252 -11.32 9.76 22.77
C MET A 252 -9.99 10.26 22.20
N GLU A 253 -8.87 9.95 22.84
CA GLU A 253 -7.53 10.24 22.32
C GLU A 253 -7.27 9.50 21.01
N LYS A 254 -7.50 8.18 20.98
CA LYS A 254 -7.33 7.38 19.75
C LYS A 254 -8.20 7.91 18.61
N GLN A 255 -9.45 8.24 18.89
CA GLN A 255 -10.37 8.77 17.88
C GLN A 255 -9.92 10.13 17.35
N LYS A 256 -9.42 11.02 18.21
CA LYS A 256 -8.83 12.30 17.78
C LYS A 256 -7.62 12.07 16.86
N GLU A 257 -6.74 11.15 17.23
CA GLU A 257 -5.56 10.80 16.42
C GLU A 257 -5.95 10.15 15.09
N VAL A 258 -7.03 9.35 15.03
CA VAL A 258 -7.60 8.85 13.76
C VAL A 258 -7.99 10.01 12.84
N MET A 259 -8.66 11.02 13.39
CA MET A 259 -9.13 12.17 12.63
C MET A 259 -7.98 13.03 12.09
N GLU A 260 -6.86 13.09 12.81
CA GLU A 260 -5.63 13.71 12.32
C GLU A 260 -4.91 12.86 11.29
N ALA A 261 -4.82 11.54 11.51
CA ALA A 261 -4.07 10.64 10.66
C ALA A 261 -4.74 10.42 9.29
N LYS A 262 -6.08 10.46 9.20
CA LYS A 262 -6.80 10.13 7.95
C LYS A 262 -6.39 10.98 6.74
N LYS A 263 -5.96 12.23 6.94
CA LYS A 263 -5.50 13.12 5.87
C LYS A 263 -4.29 12.56 5.10
N HIS A 264 -3.46 11.75 5.76
CA HIS A 264 -2.30 11.07 5.18
C HIS A 264 -2.67 9.93 4.22
N PHE A 265 -3.95 9.54 4.19
CA PHE A 265 -4.50 8.50 3.33
C PHE A 265 -5.42 9.06 2.24
N VAL A 266 -5.46 10.39 2.10
CA VAL A 266 -6.23 11.07 1.06
C VAL A 266 -5.30 11.46 -0.05
N MET A 267 -5.73 11.22 -1.29
CA MET A 267 -5.04 11.73 -2.46
C MET A 267 -5.65 13.07 -2.91
N HIS A 268 -4.79 14.07 -3.17
CA HIS A 268 -5.20 15.34 -3.74
C HIS A 268 -4.63 15.53 -5.16
N ARG A 269 -5.32 16.33 -5.96
CA ARG A 269 -4.85 16.83 -7.26
C ARG A 269 -5.12 18.34 -7.34
N PRO A 270 -4.08 19.20 -7.31
CA PRO A 270 -2.66 18.88 -7.17
C PRO A 270 -2.32 18.28 -5.78
N PRO A 271 -1.17 17.57 -5.64
CA PRO A 271 -0.74 17.04 -4.36
C PRO A 271 -0.59 18.12 -3.29
N GLN A 272 -0.99 17.80 -2.06
CA GLN A 272 -0.93 18.70 -0.91
C GLN A 272 0.08 18.18 0.13
N PRO A 273 0.70 19.06 0.94
CA PRO A 273 1.61 18.63 2.00
C PRO A 273 1.00 17.54 2.88
N PHE A 274 1.79 16.50 3.16
CA PHE A 274 1.39 15.33 3.95
C PHE A 274 0.23 14.48 3.40
N ASP A 275 -0.20 14.66 2.16
CA ASP A 275 -1.17 13.78 1.53
C ASP A 275 -0.59 12.39 1.20
N LEU A 276 -1.40 11.50 0.64
CA LEU A 276 -0.99 10.12 0.34
C LEU A 276 0.26 10.06 -0.56
N LEU A 277 0.36 10.92 -1.59
CA LEU A 277 1.52 10.94 -2.48
C LEU A 277 2.78 11.39 -1.74
N ASN A 278 2.66 12.45 -0.93
CA ASN A 278 3.76 12.94 -0.10
C ASN A 278 4.23 11.88 0.91
N MET A 279 3.30 11.15 1.52
CA MET A 279 3.60 10.07 2.46
C MET A 279 4.34 8.91 1.78
N VAL A 280 3.92 8.51 0.57
CA VAL A 280 4.62 7.48 -0.21
C VAL A 280 6.04 7.94 -0.58
N LEU A 281 6.18 9.16 -1.10
CA LEU A 281 7.50 9.70 -1.44
C LEU A 281 8.40 9.87 -0.21
N HIS A 282 7.82 10.20 0.95
CA HIS A 282 8.55 10.21 2.22
C HIS A 282 9.06 8.82 2.61
N SER A 283 8.22 7.81 2.44
CA SER A 283 8.54 6.40 2.71
C SER A 283 9.68 5.91 1.81
N VAL A 284 9.62 6.22 0.51
CA VAL A 284 10.71 5.98 -0.44
C VAL A 284 11.99 6.68 0.00
N TRP A 285 11.90 7.95 0.41
CA TRP A 285 13.03 8.71 0.91
C TRP A 285 13.69 8.03 2.12
N LEU A 286 12.91 7.60 3.11
CA LEU A 286 13.41 6.92 4.30
C LEU A 286 14.01 5.55 3.95
N ARG A 287 13.34 4.77 3.09
CA ARG A 287 13.81 3.45 2.68
C ARG A 287 15.17 3.50 2.00
N ARG A 288 15.39 4.51 1.14
CA ARG A 288 16.70 4.76 0.51
C ARG A 288 17.82 4.91 1.54
N LEU A 289 17.57 5.59 2.66
CA LEU A 289 18.57 5.85 3.70
C LEU A 289 18.94 4.59 4.52
N ASN A 290 18.10 3.56 4.49
CA ASN A 290 18.33 2.32 5.24
C ASN A 290 19.36 1.39 4.58
N VAL A 291 19.73 1.63 3.32
CA VAL A 291 20.78 0.85 2.65
C VAL A 291 22.12 1.52 2.92
N ARG A 292 22.96 0.87 3.75
CA ARG A 292 24.37 1.23 3.86
C ARG A 292 25.04 0.83 2.54
N LEU A 293 25.23 1.79 1.65
CA LEU A 293 26.11 1.61 0.50
C LEU A 293 27.52 1.47 1.05
N ILE A 294 28.09 0.27 0.96
CA ILE A 294 29.52 0.07 1.23
C ILE A 294 30.22 0.76 0.06
N HIS A 295 30.78 1.94 0.33
CA HIS A 295 31.65 2.65 -0.61
C HIS A 295 32.95 1.90 -0.82
#